data_AF-A0A2V6P4W8-F1
#
_entry.id   AF-A0A2V6P4W8-F1
#
_cell.length_a   1.000
_cell.length_b   1.000
_cell.length_c   1.000
_cell.angle_alpha   90.00
_cell.angle_beta   90.00
_cell.angle_gamma   90.00
#
_symmetry.space_group_name_H-M   'P 1'
#
loop_
_entity.id
_entity.type
_entity.pdbx_description
1 polymer ?
#
loop_
_entity_poly.entity_id
_entity_poly.type
_entity_poly.pdbx_seq_one_letter_code
_entity_poly.pdbx_strand_id
1 'polypeptide(L)'
;MGVPATGGHEISKLYGLTVRTRSAVINASILPKMTETAEMVEASIAAAGIKAPLMIMRGDGGVMDAAEMRRRPILTMLSGPAASVAGALMHLRVSDGIFFEVGGTSTNIGVIRHGRPTLKYVELGGHRTNVHSLDVRVLGVAGGSLIRLAGREVVDVGPRSAHIAGLPYSTFAAPDEILEPELVLLRPRPGDPDDYAAVRVSGKLFALTTTCAANVLALPKPGDYSHGNAESARRAFAPLAARLGVSVDAVAERVLATAARKVIPLVETLLGEYGLDRSQAVLVGGGGGATALIPFTAKLLGLPYRIA
;
A
#
# COMPACT_ATOMS: atom_id res chain seq x y z
N MET A 1 16.38 36.79 -11.98
CA MET A 1 14.90 36.65 -12.09
C MET A 1 14.25 35.92 -10.91
N GLY A 2 14.96 35.38 -9.91
CA GLY A 2 14.30 34.79 -8.71
C GLY A 2 13.44 33.54 -8.96
N VAL A 3 13.41 33.02 -10.18
CA VAL A 3 12.67 31.83 -10.56
C VAL A 3 13.57 30.60 -10.34
N PRO A 4 13.08 29.56 -9.64
CA PRO A 4 13.81 28.30 -9.50
C PRO A 4 14.14 27.70 -10.88
N ALA A 5 15.38 27.25 -11.04
CA ALA A 5 15.86 26.63 -12.28
C ALA A 5 16.55 25.30 -11.97
N THR A 6 16.63 24.43 -12.97
CA THR A 6 17.34 23.15 -12.86
C THR A 6 18.18 22.92 -14.10
N GLY A 7 19.49 22.76 -13.92
CA GLY A 7 20.39 22.32 -14.97
C GLY A 7 20.31 20.80 -15.14
N GLY A 8 20.16 20.31 -16.37
CA GLY A 8 20.14 18.86 -16.61
C GLY A 8 21.41 18.13 -16.13
N HIS A 9 22.57 18.81 -16.19
CA HIS A 9 23.84 18.28 -15.70
C HIS A 9 23.92 18.20 -14.17
N GLU A 10 23.09 18.98 -13.46
CA GLU A 10 23.00 18.95 -11.99
C GLU A 10 22.20 17.73 -11.53
N ILE A 11 21.24 17.29 -12.33
CA ILE A 11 20.44 16.07 -12.07
C ILE A 11 21.22 14.81 -12.41
N SER A 12 21.84 14.76 -13.59
CA SER A 12 22.63 13.60 -14.00
C SER A 12 23.71 13.97 -14.99
N LYS A 13 24.89 13.39 -14.79
CA LYS A 13 26.04 13.50 -15.71
C LYS A 13 26.05 12.40 -16.78
N LEU A 14 25.06 11.51 -16.78
CA LEU A 14 24.95 10.42 -17.76
C LEU A 14 24.59 10.95 -19.15
N TYR A 15 25.03 10.20 -20.17
CA TYR A 15 24.63 10.40 -21.56
C TYR A 15 23.11 10.19 -21.74
N GLY A 16 22.55 10.79 -22.79
CA GLY A 16 21.11 10.75 -23.07
C GLY A 16 20.42 12.10 -22.82
N LEU A 17 20.53 13.00 -23.80
CA LEU A 17 19.97 14.36 -23.73
C LEU A 17 18.48 14.33 -23.39
N THR A 18 17.69 13.50 -24.07
CA THR A 18 16.23 13.42 -23.86
C THR A 18 15.86 13.04 -22.42
N VAL A 19 16.46 11.98 -21.87
CA VAL A 19 16.17 11.50 -20.51
C VAL A 19 16.64 12.51 -19.47
N ARG A 20 17.80 13.14 -19.70
CA ARG A 20 18.35 14.16 -18.81
C ARG A 20 17.50 15.44 -18.80
N THR A 21 17.11 15.94 -19.97
CA THR A 21 16.21 17.09 -20.09
C THR A 21 14.88 16.80 -19.42
N ARG A 22 14.30 15.60 -19.63
CA ARG A 22 13.04 15.20 -18.98
C ARG A 22 13.17 15.19 -17.45
N SER A 23 14.24 14.61 -16.92
CA SER A 23 14.49 14.58 -15.47
C SER A 23 14.66 16.00 -14.91
N ALA A 24 15.32 16.90 -15.63
CA ALA A 24 15.44 18.31 -15.25
C ALA A 24 14.08 19.03 -15.21
N VAL A 25 13.23 18.80 -16.21
CA VAL A 25 11.88 19.37 -16.27
C VAL A 25 11.02 18.88 -15.10
N ILE A 26 11.03 17.58 -14.80
CA ILE A 26 10.29 17.02 -13.66
C ILE A 26 10.77 17.65 -12.35
N ASN A 27 12.09 17.71 -12.14
CA ASN A 27 12.68 18.32 -10.96
C ASN A 27 12.27 19.79 -10.80
N ALA A 28 12.39 20.58 -11.87
CA ALA A 28 12.01 21.98 -11.88
C ALA A 28 10.50 22.18 -11.59
N SER A 29 9.64 21.30 -12.11
CA SER A 29 8.19 21.41 -11.91
C SER A 29 7.73 21.19 -10.47
N ILE A 30 8.45 20.35 -9.71
CA ILE A 30 8.09 20.05 -8.31
C ILE A 30 8.85 20.93 -7.32
N LEU A 31 9.95 21.55 -7.75
CA LEU A 31 10.88 22.28 -6.89
C LEU A 31 10.23 23.37 -6.03
N PRO A 32 9.35 24.25 -6.55
CA PRO A 32 8.70 25.26 -5.72
C PRO A 32 7.89 24.64 -4.57
N LYS A 33 7.08 23.62 -4.87
CA LYS A 33 6.20 23.00 -3.88
C LYS A 33 6.97 22.21 -2.83
N MET A 34 8.01 21.51 -3.26
CA MET A 34 8.87 20.74 -2.37
C MET A 34 9.70 21.66 -1.45
N THR A 35 10.14 22.82 -1.95
CA THR A 35 10.84 23.83 -1.15
C THR A 35 9.93 24.40 -0.06
N GLU A 36 8.71 24.82 -0.43
CA GLU A 36 7.69 25.30 0.52
C GLU A 36 7.40 24.25 1.61
N THR A 37 7.26 22.98 1.20
CA THR A 37 7.01 21.87 2.13
C THR A 37 8.15 21.70 3.13
N ALA A 38 9.40 21.77 2.68
CA ALA A 38 10.56 21.64 3.55
C ALA A 38 10.69 22.80 4.53
N GLU A 39 10.43 24.03 4.10
CA GLU A 39 10.45 25.21 4.96
C GLU A 39 9.39 25.12 6.07
N MET A 40 8.17 24.66 5.74
CA MET A 40 7.13 24.42 6.75
C MET A 40 7.56 23.38 7.80
N VAL A 41 8.20 22.30 7.35
CA VAL A 41 8.68 21.25 8.26
C VAL A 41 9.84 21.76 9.12
N GLU A 42 10.81 22.46 8.54
CA GLU A 42 11.93 23.07 9.28
C GLU A 42 11.43 24.07 10.33
N ALA A 43 10.48 24.94 9.97
CA ALA A 43 9.88 25.89 10.91
C ALA A 43 9.18 25.17 12.08
N SER A 44 8.47 24.07 11.79
CA SER A 44 7.80 23.26 12.80
C SER A 44 8.79 22.58 13.75
N ILE A 45 9.88 22.02 13.21
CA ILE A 45 10.97 21.40 13.98
C ILE A 45 11.65 22.44 14.89
N ALA A 46 11.92 23.63 14.35
CA ALA A 46 12.51 24.73 15.11
C ALA A 46 11.59 25.21 16.23
N ALA A 47 10.29 25.39 15.94
CA ALA A 47 9.29 25.78 16.94
C ALA A 47 9.14 24.73 18.05
N ALA A 48 9.30 23.45 17.72
CA ALA A 48 9.32 22.36 18.70
C ALA A 48 10.64 22.25 19.50
N GLY A 49 11.64 23.09 19.22
CA GLY A 49 12.94 23.08 19.91
C GLY A 49 13.84 21.89 19.55
N ILE A 50 13.53 21.17 18.46
CA ILE A 50 14.30 20.01 18.01
C ILE A 50 15.60 20.49 17.34
N LYS A 51 16.75 20.05 17.87
CA LYS A 51 18.08 20.44 17.38
C LYS A 51 18.69 19.47 16.36
N ALA A 52 18.05 18.32 16.14
CA ALA A 52 18.51 17.34 15.16
C ALA A 52 18.28 17.86 13.73
N PRO A 53 19.19 17.55 12.77
CA PRO A 53 19.03 17.99 11.39
C PRO A 53 17.82 17.31 10.73
N LEU A 54 17.09 18.07 9.90
CA LEU A 54 16.04 17.52 9.06
C LEU A 54 16.65 16.68 7.94
N MET A 55 16.37 15.39 7.96
CA MET A 55 16.74 14.43 6.92
C MET A 55 15.50 14.02 6.13
N ILE A 56 15.62 13.98 4.81
CA ILE A 56 14.58 13.59 3.86
C ILE A 56 14.94 12.25 3.22
N MET A 57 13.99 11.32 3.24
CA MET A 57 14.13 10.02 2.59
C MET A 57 14.17 10.16 1.07
N ARG A 58 15.10 9.44 0.44
CA ARG A 58 15.20 9.29 -1.01
C ARG A 58 14.49 8.01 -1.48
N GLY A 59 14.11 8.01 -2.74
CA GLY A 59 13.49 6.88 -3.41
C GLY A 59 14.36 5.63 -3.48
N ASP A 60 15.67 5.74 -3.33
CA ASP A 60 16.62 4.63 -3.39
C ASP A 60 17.00 4.07 -2.00
N GLY A 61 16.32 4.51 -0.94
CA GLY A 61 16.54 4.06 0.44
C GLY A 61 17.62 4.83 1.19
N GLY A 62 18.29 5.79 0.54
CA GLY A 62 19.17 6.74 1.21
C GLY A 62 18.42 7.90 1.85
N VAL A 63 19.14 8.78 2.55
CA VAL A 63 18.62 10.05 3.06
C VAL A 63 19.46 11.22 2.55
N MET A 64 18.88 12.41 2.49
CA MET A 64 19.56 13.66 2.16
C MET A 64 19.09 14.80 3.07
N ASP A 65 19.88 15.85 3.22
CA ASP A 65 19.46 17.04 3.95
C ASP A 65 18.51 17.91 3.12
N ALA A 66 17.94 18.93 3.76
CA ALA A 66 17.01 19.85 3.13
C ALA A 66 17.67 20.78 2.09
N ALA A 67 18.96 21.05 2.18
CA ALA A 67 19.67 21.86 1.20
C ALA A 67 19.84 21.10 -0.13
N GLU A 68 20.15 19.82 -0.03
CA GLU A 68 20.27 18.89 -1.15
C GLU A 68 18.90 18.60 -1.78
N MET A 69 17.85 18.42 -0.97
CA MET A 69 16.48 18.28 -1.45
C MET A 69 16.03 19.51 -2.24
N ARG A 70 16.37 20.74 -1.82
CA ARG A 70 16.08 21.98 -2.57
C ARG A 70 16.81 22.10 -3.90
N ARG A 71 17.77 21.23 -4.20
CA ARG A 71 18.42 21.15 -5.53
C ARG A 71 17.82 20.03 -6.36
N ARG A 72 17.59 18.87 -5.74
CA ARG A 72 17.21 17.63 -6.40
C ARG A 72 15.98 16.97 -5.75
N PRO A 73 14.84 17.66 -5.65
CA PRO A 73 13.61 17.07 -5.07
C PRO A 73 13.15 15.83 -5.83
N ILE A 74 13.54 15.67 -7.10
CA ILE A 74 13.21 14.48 -7.89
C ILE A 74 13.73 13.17 -7.25
N LEU A 75 14.75 13.23 -6.39
CA LEU A 75 15.27 12.06 -5.68
C LEU A 75 14.32 11.55 -4.58
N THR A 76 13.28 12.29 -4.20
CA THR A 76 12.27 11.83 -3.22
C THR A 76 11.16 11.00 -3.86
N MET A 77 11.20 10.78 -5.16
CA MET A 77 10.23 9.94 -5.86
C MET A 77 10.18 8.54 -5.26
N LEU A 78 8.98 8.07 -4.87
CA LEU A 78 8.78 6.77 -4.21
C LEU A 78 9.54 6.62 -2.87
N SER A 79 9.84 7.72 -2.19
CA SER A 79 10.51 7.72 -0.87
C SER A 79 9.71 7.03 0.25
N GLY A 80 8.38 7.04 0.18
CA GLY A 80 7.53 6.32 1.15
C GLY A 80 7.79 4.81 1.15
N PRO A 81 7.58 4.12 0.01
CA PRO A 81 7.93 2.71 -0.12
C PRO A 81 9.40 2.41 0.20
N ALA A 82 10.31 3.33 -0.15
CA ALA A 82 11.72 3.22 0.20
C ALA A 82 11.96 3.16 1.72
N ALA A 83 11.31 4.06 2.48
CA ALA A 83 11.38 4.07 3.94
C ALA A 83 10.85 2.76 4.53
N SER A 84 9.71 2.27 4.03
CA SER A 84 9.07 1.06 4.54
C SER A 84 9.93 -0.19 4.30
N VAL A 85 10.54 -0.32 3.12
CA VAL A 85 11.49 -1.41 2.84
C VAL A 85 12.76 -1.28 3.68
N ALA A 86 13.31 -0.06 3.81
CA ALA A 86 14.50 0.17 4.63
C ALA A 86 14.27 -0.20 6.10
N GLY A 87 13.14 0.23 6.68
CA GLY A 87 12.76 -0.12 8.05
C GLY A 87 12.58 -1.63 8.23
N ALA A 88 11.94 -2.30 7.28
CA ALA A 88 11.79 -3.75 7.31
C ALA A 88 13.15 -4.47 7.29
N LEU A 89 14.09 -4.04 6.44
CA LEU A 89 15.44 -4.63 6.37
C LEU A 89 16.28 -4.41 7.64
N MET A 90 16.01 -3.36 8.43
CA MET A 90 16.69 -3.15 9.71
C MET A 90 16.33 -4.20 10.75
N HIS A 91 15.10 -4.69 10.75
CA HIS A 91 14.60 -5.66 11.72
C HIS A 91 14.57 -7.09 11.19
N LEU A 92 14.40 -7.25 9.88
CA LEU A 92 14.24 -8.54 9.24
C LEU A 92 15.51 -8.93 8.49
N ARG A 93 16.16 -9.99 8.98
CA ARG A 93 17.29 -10.64 8.31
C ARG A 93 16.79 -11.50 7.16
N VAL A 94 16.37 -10.86 6.08
CA VAL A 94 15.88 -11.51 4.85
C VAL A 94 16.93 -11.31 3.76
N SER A 95 17.45 -12.40 3.20
CA SER A 95 18.34 -12.35 2.04
C SER A 95 17.53 -12.14 0.77
N ASP A 96 16.55 -13.01 0.53
CA ASP A 96 15.80 -13.05 -0.72
C ASP A 96 14.31 -13.15 -0.40
N GLY A 97 13.51 -12.26 -0.97
CA GLY A 97 12.10 -12.19 -0.67
C GLY A 97 11.36 -11.08 -1.37
N ILE A 98 10.04 -11.09 -1.24
CA ILE A 98 9.16 -10.06 -1.77
C ILE A 98 8.60 -9.26 -0.58
N PHE A 99 8.84 -7.96 -0.59
CA PHE A 99 8.33 -7.05 0.43
C PHE A 99 6.98 -6.48 0.02
N PHE A 100 6.07 -6.35 0.97
CA PHE A 100 4.76 -5.75 0.84
C PHE A 100 4.59 -4.69 1.92
N GLU A 101 4.33 -3.45 1.54
CA GLU A 101 3.74 -2.46 2.44
C GLU A 101 2.25 -2.39 2.14
N VAL A 102 1.45 -2.97 3.03
CA VAL A 102 0.00 -3.04 2.89
C VAL A 102 -0.64 -1.94 3.72
N GLY A 103 -1.23 -0.95 3.05
CA GLY A 103 -1.99 0.11 3.68
C GLY A 103 -3.49 -0.18 3.78
N GLY A 104 -4.29 0.88 3.93
CA GLY A 104 -5.75 0.82 3.82
C GLY A 104 -6.27 0.86 2.37
N THR A 105 -5.51 1.44 1.44
CA THR A 105 -5.98 1.70 0.07
C THR A 105 -5.20 0.94 -0.99
N SER A 106 -3.88 0.87 -0.84
CA SER A 106 -2.97 0.24 -1.80
C SER A 106 -1.94 -0.64 -1.10
N THR A 107 -1.33 -1.53 -1.87
CA THR A 107 -0.17 -2.30 -1.46
C THR A 107 1.00 -1.96 -2.36
N ASN A 108 2.14 -1.58 -1.77
CA ASN A 108 3.40 -1.39 -2.46
C ASN A 108 4.21 -2.69 -2.37
N ILE A 109 4.70 -3.20 -3.49
CA ILE A 109 5.36 -4.51 -3.58
C ILE A 109 6.76 -4.32 -4.16
N GLY A 110 7.78 -4.68 -3.38
CA GLY A 110 9.19 -4.57 -3.77
C GLY A 110 9.94 -5.89 -3.64
N VAL A 111 11.19 -5.91 -4.10
CA VAL A 111 12.03 -7.11 -4.09
C VAL A 111 13.25 -6.90 -3.21
N ILE A 112 13.54 -7.89 -2.38
CA ILE A 112 14.77 -8.00 -1.60
C ILE A 112 15.59 -9.12 -2.24
N ARG A 113 16.84 -8.82 -2.61
CA ARG A 113 17.77 -9.77 -3.20
C ARG A 113 19.15 -9.60 -2.58
N HIS A 114 19.78 -10.69 -2.12
CA HIS A 114 21.07 -10.65 -1.41
C HIS A 114 21.11 -9.64 -0.24
N GLY A 115 20.00 -9.56 0.50
CA GLY A 115 19.83 -8.66 1.65
C GLY A 115 19.68 -7.19 1.29
N ARG A 116 19.44 -6.86 0.02
CA ARG A 116 19.32 -5.47 -0.45
C ARG A 116 18.04 -5.27 -1.26
N PRO A 117 17.41 -4.09 -1.17
CA PRO A 117 16.30 -3.77 -2.04
C PRO A 117 16.81 -3.62 -3.48
N THR A 118 16.02 -4.06 -4.45
CA THR A 118 16.36 -3.89 -5.86
C THR A 118 16.02 -2.46 -6.31
N LEU A 119 16.87 -1.89 -7.18
CA LEU A 119 16.70 -0.54 -7.71
C LEU A 119 16.42 -0.59 -9.22
N LYS A 120 15.54 0.29 -9.69
CA LYS A 120 15.32 0.55 -11.12
C LYS A 120 15.25 2.04 -11.42
N TYR A 121 15.47 2.37 -12.69
CA TYR A 121 15.17 3.71 -13.18
C TYR A 121 13.66 3.93 -13.11
N VAL A 122 13.26 5.07 -12.57
CA VAL A 122 11.85 5.41 -12.48
C VAL A 122 11.32 5.78 -13.86
N GLU A 123 10.16 5.21 -14.19
CA GLU A 123 9.39 5.53 -15.38
C GLU A 123 8.11 6.27 -14.97
N LEU A 124 7.85 7.43 -15.58
CA LEU A 124 6.64 8.22 -15.35
C LEU A 124 5.87 8.37 -16.66
N GLY A 125 4.62 7.91 -16.69
CA GLY A 125 3.77 8.04 -17.89
C GLY A 125 4.39 7.41 -19.15
N GLY A 126 5.08 6.26 -19.01
CA GLY A 126 5.78 5.62 -20.14
C GLY A 126 7.15 6.22 -20.46
N HIS A 127 7.65 7.13 -19.63
CA HIS A 127 8.87 7.88 -19.89
C HIS A 127 9.94 7.65 -18.83
N ARG A 128 11.06 7.03 -19.24
CA ARG A 128 12.22 6.84 -18.37
C ARG A 128 12.84 8.16 -17.92
N THR A 129 13.35 8.15 -16.68
CA THR A 129 14.12 9.22 -16.04
C THR A 129 15.52 8.73 -15.67
N ASN A 130 16.40 9.65 -15.26
CA ASN A 130 17.73 9.32 -14.73
C ASN A 130 17.72 9.07 -13.21
N VAL A 131 16.54 8.98 -12.60
CA VAL A 131 16.39 8.76 -11.16
C VAL A 131 16.26 7.28 -10.89
N HIS A 132 17.09 6.77 -10.00
CA HIS A 132 16.95 5.43 -9.44
C HIS A 132 16.06 5.47 -8.20
N SER A 133 15.22 4.46 -8.07
CA SER A 133 14.42 4.23 -6.88
C SER A 133 14.25 2.73 -6.68
N LEU A 134 13.80 2.33 -5.49
CA LEU A 134 13.37 0.97 -5.24
C LEU A 134 12.38 0.52 -6.32
N ASP A 135 12.59 -0.70 -6.82
CA ASP A 135 11.66 -1.29 -7.76
C ASP A 135 10.39 -1.71 -7.04
N VAL A 136 9.45 -0.77 -6.98
CA VAL A 136 8.17 -0.93 -6.30
C VAL A 136 7.04 -0.94 -7.31
N ARG A 137 6.13 -1.89 -7.13
CA ARG A 137 4.90 -2.06 -7.92
C ARG A 137 3.72 -1.81 -7.00
N VAL A 138 2.78 -0.97 -7.44
CA VAL A 138 1.64 -0.57 -6.62
C VAL A 138 0.39 -1.30 -7.11
N LEU A 139 -0.32 -1.97 -6.20
CA LEU A 139 -1.62 -2.58 -6.48
C LEU A 139 -2.73 -1.90 -5.68
N GLY A 140 -3.88 -1.72 -6.31
CA GLY A 140 -5.12 -1.24 -5.68
C GLY A 140 -5.86 -2.31 -4.89
N VAL A 141 -5.15 -3.07 -4.06
CA VAL A 141 -5.72 -4.06 -3.13
C VAL A 141 -4.94 -3.98 -1.83
N ALA A 142 -5.63 -3.86 -0.70
CA ALA A 142 -5.05 -3.63 0.62
C ALA A 142 -6.04 -4.01 1.73
N GLY A 143 -5.75 -3.65 2.98
CA GLY A 143 -6.61 -3.96 4.12
C GLY A 143 -8.01 -3.36 4.01
N GLY A 144 -8.12 -2.12 3.53
CA GLY A 144 -9.39 -1.41 3.41
C GLY A 144 -10.15 -1.60 2.11
N SER A 145 -9.67 -2.46 1.21
CA SER A 145 -10.31 -2.66 -0.09
C SER A 145 -11.73 -3.18 0.08
N LEU A 146 -12.67 -2.51 -0.60
CA LEU A 146 -14.08 -2.85 -0.59
C LEU A 146 -14.35 -4.06 -1.47
N ILE A 147 -15.35 -4.85 -1.08
CA ILE A 147 -15.79 -6.03 -1.82
C ILE A 147 -16.75 -5.61 -2.93
N ARG A 148 -16.59 -6.15 -4.14
CA ARG A 148 -17.49 -5.94 -5.27
C ARG A 148 -18.25 -7.22 -5.60
N LEU A 149 -19.54 -7.08 -5.90
CA LEU A 149 -20.44 -8.20 -6.12
C LEU A 149 -21.09 -8.16 -7.50
N ALA A 150 -21.23 -9.32 -8.12
CA ALA A 150 -22.17 -9.51 -9.23
C ALA A 150 -23.09 -10.68 -8.89
N GLY A 151 -24.40 -10.42 -8.81
CA GLY A 151 -25.36 -11.45 -8.41
C GLY A 151 -25.05 -12.05 -7.04
N ARG A 152 -24.62 -13.33 -7.05
CA ARG A 152 -24.23 -14.14 -5.89
C ARG A 152 -22.73 -14.46 -5.86
N GLU A 153 -21.89 -13.63 -6.47
CA GLU A 153 -20.45 -13.83 -6.53
C GLU A 153 -19.68 -12.61 -6.05
N VAL A 154 -18.53 -12.85 -5.39
CA VAL A 154 -17.50 -11.84 -5.16
C VAL A 154 -16.65 -11.75 -6.42
N VAL A 155 -16.94 -10.76 -7.26
CA VAL A 155 -16.26 -10.61 -8.56
C VAL A 155 -14.93 -9.89 -8.43
N ASP A 156 -14.80 -9.00 -7.43
CA ASP A 156 -13.59 -8.22 -7.26
C ASP A 156 -13.42 -7.70 -5.81
N VAL A 157 -12.20 -7.30 -5.44
CA VAL A 157 -11.86 -6.62 -4.18
C VAL A 157 -10.97 -5.41 -4.49
N GLY A 158 -11.42 -4.22 -4.13
CA GLY A 158 -10.86 -2.96 -4.64
C GLY A 158 -11.42 -2.59 -6.02
N PRO A 159 -10.86 -1.58 -6.71
CA PRO A 159 -9.75 -0.72 -6.27
C PRO A 159 -10.15 0.32 -5.22
N ARG A 160 -11.45 0.51 -4.96
CA ARG A 160 -11.90 1.42 -3.91
C ARG A 160 -11.66 0.83 -2.53
N SER A 161 -11.41 1.72 -1.59
CA SER A 161 -11.22 1.38 -0.17
C SER A 161 -12.22 2.12 0.68
N ALA A 162 -12.43 1.61 1.90
CA ALA A 162 -13.29 2.24 2.91
C ALA A 162 -12.90 3.70 3.18
N HIS A 163 -11.60 4.03 3.17
CA HIS A 163 -11.13 5.41 3.34
C HIS A 163 -11.62 6.34 2.21
N ILE A 164 -11.51 5.88 0.95
CA ILE A 164 -11.98 6.66 -0.22
C ILE A 164 -13.50 6.80 -0.23
N ALA A 165 -14.22 5.79 0.28
CA ALA A 165 -15.67 5.80 0.42
C ALA A 165 -16.16 6.60 1.65
N GLY A 166 -15.27 7.04 2.54
CA GLY A 166 -15.65 7.71 3.79
C GLY A 166 -16.39 6.79 4.77
N LEU A 167 -16.10 5.49 4.75
CA LEU A 167 -16.79 4.49 5.56
C LEU A 167 -15.90 3.94 6.69
N PRO A 168 -16.42 3.80 7.91
CA PRO A 168 -15.74 3.04 8.96
C PRO A 168 -15.73 1.55 8.62
N TYR A 169 -14.71 0.83 9.10
CA TYR A 169 -14.60 -0.61 8.89
C TYR A 169 -15.50 -1.30 9.92
N SER A 170 -16.33 -2.24 9.47
CA SER A 170 -17.24 -2.97 10.38
C SER A 170 -16.52 -3.69 11.52
N THR A 171 -15.31 -4.21 11.31
CA THR A 171 -14.56 -4.90 12.37
C THR A 171 -14.07 -3.98 13.48
N PHE A 172 -13.93 -2.68 13.25
CA PHE A 172 -13.52 -1.74 14.30
C PHE A 172 -14.69 -1.11 15.06
N ALA A 173 -15.93 -1.45 14.68
CA ALA A 173 -17.12 -1.08 15.44
C ALA A 173 -17.30 -2.02 16.64
N ALA A 174 -17.95 -1.53 17.69
CA ALA A 174 -18.36 -2.39 18.80
C ALA A 174 -19.47 -3.37 18.34
N PRO A 175 -19.58 -4.59 18.90
CA PRO A 175 -20.58 -5.56 18.46
C PRO A 175 -22.03 -5.06 18.52
N ASP A 176 -22.34 -4.22 19.50
CA ASP A 176 -23.64 -3.56 19.70
C ASP A 176 -23.91 -2.43 18.69
N GLU A 177 -22.90 -1.94 17.98
CA GLU A 177 -23.09 -1.06 16.82
C GLU A 177 -23.44 -1.83 15.53
N ILE A 178 -23.32 -3.17 15.52
CA ILE A 178 -23.58 -4.03 14.36
C ILE A 178 -24.75 -4.98 14.66
N LEU A 179 -25.89 -4.40 15.02
CA LEU A 179 -27.15 -5.12 15.22
C LEU A 179 -27.96 -5.13 13.91
N GLU A 180 -28.47 -6.31 13.54
CA GLU A 180 -29.35 -6.48 12.37
C GLU A 180 -28.83 -5.81 11.07
N PRO A 181 -27.58 -6.07 10.65
CA PRO A 181 -27.00 -5.42 9.48
C PRO A 181 -27.72 -5.79 8.18
N GLU A 182 -28.09 -4.78 7.40
CA GLU A 182 -28.65 -4.92 6.06
C GLU A 182 -27.53 -4.79 5.02
N LEU A 183 -27.35 -5.79 4.14
CA LEU A 183 -26.41 -5.67 3.03
C LEU A 183 -26.93 -4.65 2.01
N VAL A 184 -26.07 -3.70 1.67
CA VAL A 184 -26.34 -2.69 0.64
C VAL A 184 -25.23 -2.68 -0.40
N LEU A 185 -25.58 -2.27 -1.62
CA LEU A 185 -24.61 -1.95 -2.65
C LEU A 185 -24.53 -0.44 -2.80
N LEU A 186 -23.32 0.08 -2.97
CA LEU A 186 -23.08 1.51 -3.06
C LEU A 186 -22.10 1.87 -4.16
N ARG A 187 -22.12 3.16 -4.50
CA ARG A 187 -21.19 3.81 -5.40
C ARG A 187 -20.26 4.71 -4.59
N PRO A 188 -19.00 4.31 -4.31
CA PRO A 188 -18.12 5.04 -3.39
C PRO A 188 -17.83 6.49 -3.83
N ARG A 189 -17.68 6.72 -5.12
CA ARG A 189 -17.44 8.04 -5.74
C ARG A 189 -18.28 8.19 -7.01
N PRO A 190 -18.60 9.42 -7.44
CA PRO A 190 -19.20 9.66 -8.75
C PRO A 190 -18.39 8.98 -9.87
N GLY A 191 -19.07 8.19 -10.71
CA GLY A 191 -18.44 7.43 -11.80
C GLY A 191 -17.96 6.02 -11.43
N ASP A 192 -17.94 5.65 -10.15
CA ASP A 192 -17.70 4.26 -9.77
C ASP A 192 -18.89 3.36 -10.14
N PRO A 193 -18.67 2.04 -10.31
CA PRO A 193 -19.75 1.07 -10.27
C PRO A 193 -20.53 1.13 -8.95
N ASP A 194 -21.80 0.71 -8.99
CA ASP A 194 -22.69 0.60 -7.83
C ASP A 194 -22.72 -0.82 -7.23
N ASP A 195 -21.62 -1.56 -7.39
CA ASP A 195 -21.49 -2.96 -7.03
C ASP A 195 -20.70 -3.20 -5.72
N TYR A 196 -20.34 -2.14 -4.99
CA TYR A 196 -19.54 -2.25 -3.77
C TYR A 196 -20.41 -2.59 -2.57
N ALA A 197 -20.07 -3.67 -1.87
CA ALA A 197 -20.79 -4.16 -0.71
C ALA A 197 -20.43 -3.38 0.56
N ALA A 198 -21.46 -2.99 1.30
CA ALA A 198 -21.38 -2.46 2.65
C ALA A 198 -22.57 -2.97 3.47
N VAL A 199 -22.59 -2.68 4.77
CA VAL A 199 -23.77 -2.92 5.60
C VAL A 199 -24.33 -1.63 6.15
N ARG A 200 -25.65 -1.56 6.24
CA ARG A 200 -26.38 -0.50 6.93
C ARG A 200 -26.89 -1.03 8.26
N VAL A 201 -26.66 -0.27 9.33
CA VAL A 201 -27.17 -0.54 10.67
C VAL A 201 -27.76 0.75 11.21
N SER A 202 -29.06 0.77 11.51
CA SER A 202 -29.76 1.95 12.04
C SER A 202 -29.45 3.25 11.26
N GLY A 203 -29.37 3.16 9.93
CA GLY A 203 -29.06 4.29 9.03
C GLY A 203 -27.58 4.62 8.84
N LYS A 204 -26.68 4.07 9.67
CA LYS A 204 -25.21 4.24 9.53
C LYS A 204 -24.64 3.17 8.59
N LEU A 205 -23.68 3.54 7.76
CA LEU A 205 -23.00 2.64 6.84
C LEU A 205 -21.65 2.18 7.39
N PHE A 206 -21.35 0.89 7.23
CA PHE A 206 -20.05 0.30 7.55
C PHE A 206 -19.51 -0.48 6.35
N ALA A 207 -18.22 -0.33 6.08
CA ALA A 207 -17.55 -1.05 5.02
C ALA A 207 -17.35 -2.52 5.35
N LEU A 208 -17.50 -3.37 4.33
CA LEU A 208 -16.97 -4.73 4.32
C LEU A 208 -15.64 -4.72 3.56
N THR A 209 -14.56 -5.07 4.26
CA THR A 209 -13.19 -4.93 3.74
C THR A 209 -12.37 -6.22 3.84
N THR A 210 -11.20 -6.25 3.21
CA THR A 210 -10.20 -7.32 3.38
C THR A 210 -9.83 -7.50 4.86
N THR A 211 -9.64 -6.42 5.62
CA THR A 211 -9.37 -6.47 7.07
C THR A 211 -10.54 -7.09 7.82
N CYS A 212 -11.79 -6.78 7.48
CA CYS A 212 -12.93 -7.43 8.10
C CYS A 212 -12.97 -8.94 7.82
N ALA A 213 -12.74 -9.34 6.57
CA ALA A 213 -12.67 -10.76 6.20
C ALA A 213 -11.54 -11.51 6.94
N ALA A 214 -10.37 -10.87 7.10
CA ALA A 214 -9.27 -11.44 7.86
C ALA A 214 -9.62 -11.64 9.35
N ASN A 215 -10.37 -10.71 9.96
CA ASN A 215 -10.83 -10.84 11.34
C ASN A 215 -11.93 -11.90 11.51
N VAL A 216 -12.80 -12.12 10.51
CA VAL A 216 -13.72 -13.27 10.51
C VAL A 216 -12.95 -14.59 10.68
N LEU A 217 -11.82 -14.71 9.98
CA LEU A 217 -10.97 -15.89 9.99
C LEU A 217 -9.89 -15.88 11.08
N ALA A 218 -9.92 -14.89 12.00
CA ALA A 218 -8.95 -14.73 13.08
C ALA A 218 -7.47 -14.72 12.62
N LEU A 219 -7.18 -14.12 11.46
CA LEU A 219 -5.80 -14.02 10.96
C LEU A 219 -4.97 -12.97 11.71
N PRO A 220 -5.47 -11.73 11.95
CA PRO A 220 -4.75 -10.76 12.77
C PRO A 220 -4.71 -11.20 14.24
N LYS A 221 -3.63 -10.89 14.94
CA LYS A 221 -3.43 -11.18 16.37
C LYS A 221 -3.54 -9.91 17.22
N PRO A 222 -3.85 -10.01 18.53
CA PRO A 222 -3.77 -8.86 19.43
C PRO A 222 -2.40 -8.17 19.33
N GLY A 223 -2.42 -6.85 19.09
CA GLY A 223 -1.23 -6.03 18.83
C GLY A 223 -1.02 -5.68 17.35
N ASP A 224 -1.62 -6.42 16.42
CA ASP A 224 -1.61 -6.04 15.01
C ASP A 224 -2.53 -4.84 14.77
N TYR A 225 -2.11 -3.91 13.90
CA TYR A 225 -2.94 -2.78 13.49
C TYR A 225 -4.27 -3.17 12.84
N SER A 226 -4.29 -4.32 12.13
CA SER A 226 -5.50 -4.85 11.51
C SER A 226 -6.36 -5.71 12.44
N HIS A 227 -5.98 -5.90 13.71
CA HIS A 227 -6.78 -6.66 14.66
C HIS A 227 -7.97 -5.83 15.15
N GLY A 228 -9.17 -6.26 14.76
CA GLY A 228 -10.44 -5.69 15.14
C GLY A 228 -11.30 -6.68 15.93
N ASN A 229 -12.56 -6.34 16.10
CA ASN A 229 -13.55 -7.20 16.72
C ASN A 229 -14.06 -8.24 15.70
N ALA A 230 -13.78 -9.52 15.98
CA ALA A 230 -14.19 -10.63 15.13
C ALA A 230 -15.71 -10.86 15.14
N GLU A 231 -16.40 -10.58 16.26
CA GLU A 231 -17.86 -10.67 16.34
C GLU A 231 -18.53 -9.62 15.47
N SER A 232 -18.10 -8.35 15.55
CA SER A 232 -18.58 -7.27 14.67
C SER A 232 -18.37 -7.60 13.20
N ALA A 233 -17.19 -8.15 12.86
CA ALA A 233 -16.89 -8.59 11.50
C ALA A 233 -17.84 -9.73 11.04
N ARG A 234 -18.08 -10.72 11.90
CA ARG A 234 -18.98 -11.85 11.61
C ARG A 234 -20.42 -11.40 11.45
N ARG A 235 -20.92 -10.53 12.33
CA ARG A 235 -22.27 -9.94 12.20
C ARG A 235 -22.41 -9.18 10.89
N ALA A 236 -21.45 -8.32 10.55
CA ALA A 236 -21.46 -7.55 9.31
C ALA A 236 -21.36 -8.43 8.04
N PHE A 237 -20.67 -9.56 8.09
CA PHE A 237 -20.57 -10.49 6.96
C PHE A 237 -21.79 -11.42 6.82
N ALA A 238 -22.62 -11.57 7.85
CA ALA A 238 -23.80 -12.44 7.84
C ALA A 238 -24.78 -12.18 6.67
N PRO A 239 -25.22 -10.93 6.39
CA PRO A 239 -26.15 -10.70 5.28
C PRO A 239 -25.49 -10.93 3.90
N LEU A 240 -24.18 -10.73 3.79
CA LEU A 240 -23.42 -11.08 2.60
C LEU A 240 -23.36 -12.60 2.39
N ALA A 241 -23.05 -13.35 3.45
CA ALA A 241 -23.02 -14.80 3.43
C ALA A 241 -24.39 -15.38 3.03
N ALA A 242 -25.48 -14.83 3.59
CA ALA A 242 -26.85 -15.20 3.26
C ALA A 242 -27.18 -14.96 1.78
N ARG A 243 -26.80 -13.80 1.22
CA ARG A 243 -26.98 -13.50 -0.21
C ARG A 243 -26.27 -14.52 -1.11
N LEU A 244 -25.07 -14.95 -0.71
CA LEU A 244 -24.24 -15.88 -1.48
C LEU A 244 -24.61 -17.35 -1.24
N GLY A 245 -25.46 -17.65 -0.25
CA GLY A 245 -25.85 -19.02 0.09
C GLY A 245 -24.72 -19.84 0.69
N VAL A 246 -23.80 -19.21 1.45
CA VAL A 246 -22.64 -19.86 2.07
C VAL A 246 -22.46 -19.41 3.52
N SER A 247 -21.54 -20.05 4.25
CA SER A 247 -21.18 -19.61 5.60
C SER A 247 -20.39 -18.30 5.59
N VAL A 248 -20.39 -17.61 6.74
CA VAL A 248 -19.62 -16.37 6.96
C VAL A 248 -18.12 -16.59 6.70
N ASP A 249 -17.58 -17.72 7.17
CA ASP A 249 -16.18 -18.10 6.98
C ASP A 249 -15.88 -18.35 5.50
N ALA A 250 -16.77 -19.05 4.78
CA ALA A 250 -16.58 -19.31 3.36
C ALA A 250 -16.61 -18.03 2.51
N VAL A 251 -17.46 -17.04 2.83
CA VAL A 251 -17.42 -15.76 2.11
C VAL A 251 -16.17 -14.94 2.47
N ALA A 252 -15.72 -14.97 3.72
CA ALA A 252 -14.46 -14.31 4.10
C ALA A 252 -13.25 -14.92 3.37
N GLU A 253 -13.19 -16.25 3.25
CA GLU A 253 -12.17 -16.93 2.45
C GLU A 253 -12.24 -16.52 0.97
N ARG A 254 -13.45 -16.45 0.39
CA ARG A 254 -13.63 -15.98 -1.00
C ARG A 254 -13.13 -14.56 -1.19
N VAL A 255 -13.40 -13.66 -0.25
CA VAL A 255 -12.91 -12.27 -0.30
C VAL A 255 -11.38 -12.23 -0.28
N LEU A 256 -10.74 -12.92 0.67
CA LEU A 256 -9.29 -12.95 0.75
C LEU A 256 -8.64 -13.65 -0.45
N ALA A 257 -9.26 -14.71 -0.98
CA ALA A 257 -8.81 -15.37 -2.21
C ALA A 257 -8.91 -14.45 -3.43
N THR A 258 -9.98 -13.67 -3.56
CA THR A 258 -10.13 -12.66 -4.62
C THR A 258 -9.09 -11.55 -4.49
N ALA A 259 -8.81 -11.08 -3.27
CA ALA A 259 -7.76 -10.10 -3.02
C ALA A 259 -6.37 -10.67 -3.38
N ALA A 260 -6.05 -11.88 -2.92
CA ALA A 260 -4.78 -12.55 -3.18
C ALA A 260 -4.56 -12.85 -4.67
N ARG A 261 -5.62 -13.18 -5.44
CA ARG A 261 -5.53 -13.39 -6.90
C ARG A 261 -5.02 -12.17 -7.68
N LYS A 262 -5.15 -10.95 -7.13
CA LYS A 262 -4.54 -9.74 -7.72
C LYS A 262 -3.04 -9.63 -7.44
N VAL A 263 -2.60 -10.17 -6.31
CA VAL A 263 -1.24 -10.06 -5.80
C VAL A 263 -0.36 -11.17 -6.37
N ILE A 264 -0.87 -12.40 -6.41
CA ILE A 264 -0.15 -13.62 -6.82
C ILE A 264 0.57 -13.47 -8.17
N PRO A 265 -0.06 -13.03 -9.27
CA PRO A 265 0.61 -12.93 -10.56
C PRO A 265 1.82 -11.99 -10.53
N LEU A 266 1.73 -10.91 -9.75
CA LEU A 266 2.83 -9.97 -9.60
C LEU A 266 3.98 -10.58 -8.77
N VAL A 267 3.66 -11.35 -7.72
CA VAL A 267 4.68 -12.09 -6.96
C VAL A 267 5.42 -13.07 -7.86
N GLU A 268 4.69 -13.88 -8.63
CA GLU A 268 5.29 -14.82 -9.59
C GLU A 268 6.17 -14.11 -10.62
N THR A 269 5.70 -12.97 -11.14
CA THR A 269 6.46 -12.13 -12.06
C THR A 269 7.76 -11.65 -11.45
N LEU A 270 7.72 -11.13 -10.21
CA LEU A 270 8.91 -10.62 -9.53
C LEU A 270 9.90 -11.73 -9.15
N LEU A 271 9.40 -12.90 -8.73
CA LEU A 271 10.25 -14.07 -8.47
C LEU A 271 11.02 -14.48 -9.72
N GLY A 272 10.34 -14.56 -10.87
CA GLY A 272 10.96 -14.89 -12.16
C GLY A 272 11.90 -13.80 -12.66
N GLU A 273 11.45 -12.54 -12.65
CA GLU A 273 12.23 -11.38 -13.14
C GLU A 273 13.56 -11.21 -12.41
N TYR A 274 13.59 -11.45 -11.10
CA TYR A 274 14.77 -11.30 -10.26
C TYR A 274 15.52 -12.61 -9.98
N GLY A 275 15.05 -13.72 -10.54
CA GLY A 275 15.64 -15.05 -10.36
C GLY A 275 15.70 -15.45 -8.89
N LEU A 276 14.63 -15.18 -8.12
CA LEU A 276 14.53 -15.59 -6.73
C LEU A 276 14.11 -17.07 -6.66
N ASP A 277 14.87 -17.88 -5.92
CA ASP A 277 14.52 -19.27 -5.69
C ASP A 277 13.27 -19.36 -4.80
N ARG A 278 12.20 -19.97 -5.32
CA ARG A 278 10.92 -20.13 -4.61
C ARG A 278 11.09 -20.90 -3.30
N SER A 279 12.04 -21.82 -3.21
CA SER A 279 12.30 -22.61 -1.99
C SER A 279 12.91 -21.77 -0.85
N GLN A 280 13.52 -20.63 -1.19
CA GLN A 280 14.18 -19.73 -0.25
C GLN A 280 13.44 -18.40 -0.06
N ALA A 281 12.61 -18.02 -1.03
CA ALA A 281 11.88 -16.77 -1.02
C ALA A 281 10.86 -16.72 0.13
N VAL A 282 10.81 -15.56 0.79
CA VAL A 282 9.84 -15.27 1.86
C VAL A 282 9.02 -14.02 1.50
N LEU A 283 7.74 -14.04 1.84
CA LEU A 283 6.91 -12.84 1.76
C LEU A 283 7.07 -12.02 3.05
N VAL A 284 7.40 -10.74 2.91
CA VAL A 284 7.61 -9.84 4.05
C VAL A 284 6.53 -8.78 4.05
N GLY A 285 5.60 -8.83 4.99
CA GLY A 285 4.54 -7.84 5.12
C GLY A 285 4.88 -6.76 6.15
N GLY A 286 4.70 -5.50 5.80
CA GLY A 286 4.71 -4.36 6.70
C GLY A 286 3.51 -3.44 6.44
N GLY A 287 3.31 -2.46 7.32
CA GLY A 287 2.17 -1.55 7.26
C GLY A 287 0.90 -2.10 7.92
N GLY A 288 -0.05 -1.21 8.20
CA GLY A 288 -1.19 -1.51 9.06
C GLY A 288 -2.17 -2.57 8.53
N GLY A 289 -2.13 -2.88 7.23
CA GLY A 289 -2.96 -3.92 6.61
C GLY A 289 -2.22 -5.25 6.35
N ALA A 290 -0.97 -5.39 6.78
CA ALA A 290 -0.13 -6.54 6.42
C ALA A 290 -0.77 -7.88 6.82
N THR A 291 -1.26 -7.99 8.05
CA THR A 291 -1.83 -9.25 8.57
C THR A 291 -3.21 -9.55 8.00
N ALA A 292 -3.85 -8.58 7.35
CA ALA A 292 -5.10 -8.81 6.62
C ALA A 292 -4.92 -9.49 5.25
N LEU A 293 -3.76 -9.34 4.61
CA LEU A 293 -3.54 -9.79 3.22
C LEU A 293 -2.44 -10.84 3.09
N ILE A 294 -1.31 -10.67 3.79
CA ILE A 294 -0.10 -11.46 3.56
C ILE A 294 -0.22 -12.90 4.04
N PRO A 295 -0.73 -13.21 5.25
CA PRO A 295 -0.83 -14.59 5.71
C PRO A 295 -1.65 -15.49 4.76
N PHE A 296 -2.78 -14.97 4.25
CA PHE A 296 -3.62 -15.70 3.32
C PHE A 296 -2.99 -15.85 1.93
N THR A 297 -2.35 -14.78 1.43
CA THR A 297 -1.63 -14.81 0.15
C THR A 297 -0.45 -15.80 0.20
N ALA A 298 0.31 -15.82 1.29
CA ALA A 298 1.41 -16.75 1.52
C ALA A 298 0.93 -18.20 1.53
N LYS A 299 -0.19 -18.49 2.22
CA LYS A 299 -0.83 -19.80 2.24
C LYS A 299 -1.18 -20.28 0.83
N LEU A 300 -1.75 -19.43 -0.01
CA LEU A 300 -2.11 -19.80 -1.39
C LEU A 300 -0.88 -20.03 -2.30
N LEU A 301 0.20 -19.29 -2.07
CA LEU A 301 1.45 -19.44 -2.82
C LEU A 301 2.31 -20.61 -2.36
N GLY A 302 2.03 -21.17 -1.18
CA GLY A 302 2.89 -22.15 -0.52
C GLY A 302 4.24 -21.57 -0.09
N LEU A 303 4.28 -20.27 0.23
CA LEU A 303 5.50 -19.56 0.62
C LEU A 303 5.50 -19.22 2.11
N PRO A 304 6.67 -19.20 2.78
CA PRO A 304 6.77 -18.67 4.13
C PRO A 304 6.51 -17.15 4.12
N TYR A 305 6.08 -16.61 5.27
CA TYR A 305 5.93 -15.18 5.45
C TYR A 305 6.47 -14.69 6.79
N ARG A 306 6.75 -13.38 6.85
CA ARG A 306 7.09 -12.63 8.07
C ARG A 306 6.31 -11.31 8.08
N ILE A 307 5.95 -10.83 9.27
CA ILE A 307 5.32 -9.53 9.47
C ILE A 307 6.32 -8.63 10.21
N ALA A 308 6.53 -7.42 9.71
CA ALA A 308 7.40 -6.37 10.26
C ALA A 308 6.64 -5.44 11.20
#